data_AF-K9PQ00-F1
#
_entry.id   AF-K9PQ00-F1
#
_cell.length_a   1.000
_cell.length_b   1.000
_cell.length_c   1.000
_cell.angle_alpha   90.00
_cell.angle_beta   90.00
_cell.angle_gamma   90.00
#
_symmetry.space_group_name_H-M   'P 1'
#
loop_
_entity.id
_entity.type
_entity.pdbx_description
1 polymer ?
#
loop_
_entity_poly.entity_id
_entity_poly.type
_entity_poly.pdbx_seq_one_letter_code
_entity_poly.pdbx_strand_id
1 'polypeptide(L)'
;MKLQDFLGTQTKWNFEAIADDADLTRQIQVQLIGLGLLEPPADGKLGPVSVAALKKFQDLTKSGEPDFLGPVTAKNLIETKIEELPETPLKLSNGIASRIVKYLQANNYQVFTRPKEYNIVYIEGINEDWSLNDDTPNQFNDRRIVLEVVDGVPKIVNHWQATTEPGSYYTYNPMNSAGAARIKFGQYKAWAVGMHGNAERHEALVQVAPITVCRDFNKDFKRTGDKLDTGLFYVNQHWGYDAPTNDIKNASAGCLVGRRREGHREFMAIIKQDRRYRANDDYVFYTTVIPGDDLVKTFPA
;
A
#
# COMPACT_ATOMS: atom_id res chain seq x y z
N MET A 1 14.89 -22.41 26.57
CA MET A 1 13.62 -22.21 27.31
C MET A 1 12.52 -21.84 26.33
N LYS A 2 11.25 -22.12 26.63
CA LYS A 2 10.10 -21.73 25.81
C LYS A 2 9.31 -20.61 26.47
N LEU A 3 8.60 -19.80 25.68
CA LEU A 3 7.70 -18.78 26.23
C LEU A 3 6.63 -19.41 27.17
N GLN A 4 6.16 -20.61 26.86
CA GLN A 4 5.19 -21.34 27.67
C GLN A 4 5.73 -21.73 29.06
N ASP A 5 7.05 -21.86 29.23
CA ASP A 5 7.66 -22.29 30.49
C ASP A 5 7.54 -21.20 31.59
N PHE A 6 7.25 -19.94 31.20
CA PHE A 6 6.99 -18.85 32.14
C PHE A 6 5.56 -18.87 32.68
N LEU A 7 4.61 -19.50 31.97
CA LEU A 7 3.19 -19.45 32.30
C LEU A 7 2.87 -20.21 33.59
N GLY A 8 2.09 -19.60 34.48
CA GLY A 8 1.73 -20.20 35.77
C GLY A 8 2.88 -20.26 36.79
N THR A 9 4.02 -19.62 36.48
CA THR A 9 5.20 -19.56 37.35
C THR A 9 5.44 -18.14 37.88
N GLN A 10 6.43 -17.99 38.76
CA GLN A 10 6.98 -16.69 39.19
C GLN A 10 8.34 -16.38 38.52
N THR A 11 8.74 -17.18 37.54
CA THR A 11 10.04 -17.04 36.86
C THR A 11 10.08 -15.73 36.08
N LYS A 12 11.18 -14.99 36.23
CA LYS A 12 11.47 -13.77 35.46
C LYS A 12 12.91 -13.80 35.01
N TRP A 13 13.14 -13.53 33.73
CA TRP A 13 14.47 -13.46 33.14
C TRP A 13 14.77 -12.04 32.71
N ASN A 14 15.92 -11.51 33.09
CA ASN A 14 16.39 -10.23 32.55
C ASN A 14 16.84 -10.40 31.10
N PHE A 15 17.15 -9.31 30.41
CA PHE A 15 17.55 -9.37 29.00
C PHE A 15 18.88 -10.10 28.77
N GLU A 16 19.79 -10.14 29.74
CA GLU A 16 21.04 -10.91 29.65
C GLU A 16 20.74 -12.42 29.63
N ALA A 17 19.91 -12.91 30.55
CA ALA A 17 19.51 -14.32 30.59
C ALA A 17 18.74 -14.74 29.32
N ILE A 18 17.92 -13.83 28.76
CA ILE A 18 17.27 -14.08 27.46
C ILE A 18 18.31 -14.14 26.34
N ALA A 19 19.30 -13.22 26.32
CA ALA A 19 20.33 -13.16 25.30
C ALA A 19 21.23 -14.41 25.27
N ASP A 20 21.44 -15.05 26.44
CA ASP A 20 22.17 -16.31 26.57
C ASP A 20 21.37 -17.54 26.08
N ASP A 21 20.06 -17.38 25.81
CA ASP A 21 19.18 -18.42 25.27
C ASP A 21 18.70 -18.06 23.86
N ALA A 22 19.46 -18.53 22.86
CA ALA A 22 19.19 -18.23 21.46
C ALA A 22 17.81 -18.71 20.97
N ASP A 23 17.28 -19.80 21.53
CA ASP A 23 15.99 -20.35 21.13
C ASP A 23 14.83 -19.57 21.73
N LEU A 24 14.93 -19.14 23.00
CA LEU A 24 13.96 -18.22 23.61
C LEU A 24 13.99 -16.87 22.89
N THR A 25 15.18 -16.34 22.61
CA THR A 25 15.34 -15.09 21.85
C THR A 25 14.65 -15.18 20.49
N ARG A 26 14.87 -16.27 19.75
CA ARG A 26 14.22 -16.47 18.44
C ARG A 26 12.70 -16.51 18.55
N GLN A 27 12.15 -17.18 19.58
CA GLN A 27 10.70 -17.19 19.82
C GLN A 27 10.14 -15.79 20.05
N ILE A 28 10.80 -14.97 20.87
CA ILE A 28 10.40 -13.57 21.12
C ILE A 28 10.44 -12.77 19.81
N GLN A 29 11.54 -12.86 19.06
CA GLN A 29 11.68 -12.15 17.79
C GLN A 29 10.58 -12.54 16.79
N VAL A 30 10.23 -13.83 16.68
CA VAL A 30 9.15 -14.30 15.82
C VAL A 30 7.80 -13.66 16.18
N GLN A 31 7.47 -13.58 17.48
CA GLN A 31 6.24 -12.93 17.92
C GLN A 31 6.24 -11.43 17.61
N LEU A 32 7.34 -10.73 17.92
CA LEU A 32 7.48 -9.30 17.65
C LEU A 32 7.44 -8.98 16.14
N ILE A 33 8.00 -9.86 15.30
CA ILE A 33 7.90 -9.76 13.83
C ILE A 33 6.44 -9.90 13.39
N GLY A 34 5.71 -10.90 13.89
CA GLY A 34 4.29 -11.09 13.57
C GLY A 34 3.40 -9.90 13.97
N LEU A 35 3.79 -9.22 15.05
CA LEU A 35 3.15 -8.00 15.55
C LEU A 35 3.62 -6.72 14.84
N GLY A 36 4.56 -6.81 13.90
CA GLY A 36 5.11 -5.65 13.18
C GLY A 36 5.96 -4.71 14.05
N LEU A 37 6.47 -5.21 15.18
CA LEU A 37 7.32 -4.44 16.10
C LEU A 37 8.82 -4.69 15.89
N LEU A 38 9.18 -5.68 15.07
CA LEU A 38 10.55 -6.03 14.71
C LEU A 38 10.62 -6.47 13.24
N GLU A 39 11.69 -6.11 12.53
CA GLU A 39 11.92 -6.57 11.16
C GLU A 39 12.51 -7.99 11.13
N PRO A 40 12.16 -8.83 10.13
CA PRO A 40 12.78 -10.14 9.95
C PRO A 40 14.25 -10.02 9.47
N PRO A 41 15.09 -11.05 9.67
CA PRO A 41 14.76 -12.37 10.23
C PRO A 41 14.93 -12.45 11.75
N ALA A 42 14.29 -13.44 12.37
CA ALA A 42 14.58 -13.85 13.75
C ALA A 42 15.90 -14.63 13.82
N ASP A 43 16.99 -13.94 14.14
CA ASP A 43 18.35 -14.48 14.12
C ASP A 43 18.77 -15.18 15.44
N GLY A 44 17.94 -15.10 16.49
CA GLY A 44 18.24 -15.63 17.81
C GLY A 44 19.23 -14.79 18.61
N LYS A 45 19.48 -13.52 18.21
CA LYS A 45 20.38 -12.60 18.92
C LYS A 45 19.61 -11.43 19.53
N LEU A 46 19.69 -11.29 20.85
CA LEU A 46 18.99 -10.22 21.56
C LEU A 46 19.81 -8.91 21.56
N GLY A 47 19.95 -8.32 20.38
CA GLY A 47 20.62 -7.02 20.21
C GLY A 47 19.75 -5.82 20.63
N PRO A 48 20.29 -4.58 20.54
CA PRO A 48 19.57 -3.36 20.93
C PRO A 48 18.21 -3.17 20.24
N VAL A 49 18.09 -3.61 18.98
CA VAL A 49 16.83 -3.52 18.21
C VAL A 49 15.77 -4.46 18.76
N SER A 50 16.12 -5.73 19.03
CA SER A 50 15.23 -6.72 19.65
C SER A 50 14.79 -6.26 21.04
N VAL A 51 15.73 -5.70 21.83
CA VAL A 51 15.46 -5.13 23.16
C VAL A 51 14.47 -3.96 23.08
N ALA A 52 14.70 -3.02 22.15
CA ALA A 52 13.79 -1.88 21.96
C ALA A 52 12.38 -2.33 21.53
N ALA A 53 12.29 -3.33 20.64
CA ALA A 53 11.02 -3.90 20.21
C ALA A 53 10.28 -4.59 21.35
N LEU A 54 10.98 -5.37 22.19
CA LEU A 54 10.37 -6.02 23.36
C LEU A 54 9.87 -5.01 24.39
N LYS A 55 10.66 -3.95 24.68
CA LYS A 55 10.24 -2.85 25.56
C LYS A 55 8.99 -2.15 25.02
N LYS A 56 8.99 -1.80 23.74
CA LYS A 56 7.83 -1.19 23.07
C LYS A 56 6.61 -2.09 23.18
N PHE A 57 6.76 -3.40 22.98
CA PHE A 57 5.67 -4.36 23.17
C PHE A 57 5.12 -4.33 24.59
N GLN A 58 5.99 -4.41 25.60
CA GLN A 58 5.59 -4.37 27.01
C GLN A 58 4.83 -3.10 27.38
N ASP A 59 5.24 -1.96 26.84
CA ASP A 59 4.55 -0.67 27.03
C ASP A 59 3.16 -0.68 26.38
N LEU A 60 3.06 -1.16 25.13
CA LEU A 60 1.81 -1.23 24.37
C LEU A 60 0.79 -2.17 25.03
N THR A 61 1.24 -3.31 25.57
CA THR A 61 0.38 -4.29 26.23
C THR A 61 0.26 -4.07 27.74
N LYS A 62 0.89 -3.02 28.28
CA LYS A 62 0.91 -2.70 29.72
C LYS A 62 1.31 -3.91 30.59
N SER A 63 2.35 -4.64 30.18
CA SER A 63 2.73 -5.90 30.83
C SER A 63 3.25 -5.72 32.27
N GLY A 64 3.72 -4.53 32.64
CA GLY A 64 4.18 -4.24 34.00
C GLY A 64 5.48 -4.97 34.42
N GLU A 65 6.27 -5.44 33.45
CA GLU A 65 7.51 -6.20 33.66
C GLU A 65 8.69 -5.52 32.93
N PRO A 66 9.03 -4.26 33.25
CA PRO A 66 10.11 -3.55 32.56
C PRO A 66 11.44 -4.29 32.72
N ASP A 67 12.21 -4.43 31.63
CA ASP A 67 13.53 -5.09 31.59
C ASP A 67 13.54 -6.60 31.90
N PHE A 68 12.38 -7.22 32.08
CA PHE A 68 12.25 -8.66 32.35
C PHE A 68 11.22 -9.31 31.42
N LEU A 69 11.48 -10.56 31.01
CA LEU A 69 10.44 -11.47 30.54
C LEU A 69 9.93 -12.28 31.73
N GLY A 70 8.69 -12.02 32.15
CA GLY A 70 7.99 -12.81 33.15
C GLY A 70 6.71 -13.45 32.60
N PRO A 71 5.88 -14.04 33.47
CA PRO A 71 4.64 -14.72 33.06
C PRO A 71 3.67 -13.82 32.30
N VAL A 72 3.61 -12.51 32.62
CA VAL A 72 2.67 -11.59 31.97
C VAL A 72 3.12 -11.26 30.55
N THR A 73 4.39 -10.88 30.37
CA THR A 73 4.96 -10.59 29.06
C THR A 73 4.96 -11.83 28.17
N ALA A 74 5.29 -13.00 28.71
CA ALA A 74 5.26 -14.25 27.96
C ALA A 74 3.84 -14.61 27.48
N LYS A 75 2.83 -14.46 28.35
CA LYS A 75 1.42 -14.65 27.97
C LYS A 75 1.01 -13.68 26.86
N ASN A 76 1.30 -12.39 27.03
CA ASN A 76 0.97 -11.37 26.04
C ASN A 76 1.66 -11.67 24.69
N LEU A 77 2.94 -12.04 24.68
CA LEU A 77 3.65 -12.40 23.44
C LEU A 77 3.01 -13.59 22.71
N ILE A 78 2.38 -14.52 23.43
CA ILE A 78 1.71 -15.69 22.85
C ILE A 78 0.31 -15.33 22.32
N GLU A 79 -0.42 -14.47 23.03
CA GLU A 79 -1.87 -14.29 22.82
C GLU A 79 -2.23 -13.02 22.03
N THR A 80 -1.43 -11.95 22.14
CA THR A 80 -1.75 -10.65 21.54
C THR A 80 -1.78 -10.76 20.03
N LYS A 81 -2.85 -10.23 19.44
CA LYS A 81 -2.97 -10.04 17.98
C LYS A 81 -2.64 -8.60 17.63
N ILE A 82 -2.17 -8.33 16.42
CA ILE A 82 -1.79 -6.95 16.06
C ILE A 82 -2.99 -6.02 16.21
N GLU A 83 -4.21 -6.49 15.90
CA GLU A 83 -5.44 -5.70 15.89
C GLU A 83 -5.77 -5.14 17.28
N GLU A 84 -5.26 -5.79 18.33
CA GLU A 84 -5.41 -5.38 19.73
C GLU A 84 -4.36 -4.33 20.16
N LEU A 85 -3.27 -4.18 19.40
CA LEU A 85 -2.29 -3.13 19.65
C LEU A 85 -2.85 -1.76 19.26
N PRO A 86 -2.60 -0.72 20.06
CA PRO A 86 -3.06 0.62 19.75
C PRO A 86 -2.34 1.15 18.51
N GLU A 87 -3.09 1.82 17.63
CA GLU A 87 -2.51 2.43 16.44
C GLU A 87 -1.62 3.62 16.82
N THR A 88 -0.48 3.73 16.14
CA THR A 88 0.44 4.85 16.34
C THR A 88 -0.16 6.10 15.69
N PRO A 89 -0.28 7.23 16.41
CA PRO A 89 -0.77 8.47 15.82
C PRO A 89 0.08 8.92 14.62
N LEU A 90 -0.59 9.42 13.60
CA LEU A 90 0.08 9.91 12.39
C LEU A 90 0.88 11.20 12.68
N LYS A 91 2.13 11.22 12.19
CA LYS A 91 3.08 12.33 12.26
C LYS A 91 3.21 12.93 10.86
N LEU A 92 2.35 13.90 10.55
CA LEU A 92 2.22 14.46 9.20
C LEU A 92 3.04 15.74 9.05
N SER A 93 3.96 15.75 8.08
CA SER A 93 4.75 16.92 7.69
C SER A 93 4.16 17.60 6.44
N ASN A 94 4.93 18.50 5.80
CA ASN A 94 4.58 19.04 4.48
C ASN A 94 5.25 18.27 3.32
N GLY A 95 5.98 17.18 3.61
CA GLY A 95 6.48 16.30 2.56
C GLY A 95 5.33 15.63 1.79
N ILE A 96 5.58 15.27 0.53
CA ILE A 96 4.55 14.73 -0.38
C ILE A 96 3.79 13.52 0.21
N ALA A 97 4.47 12.60 0.88
CA ALA A 97 3.82 11.43 1.51
C ALA A 97 2.77 11.86 2.56
N SER A 98 3.10 12.86 3.38
CA SER A 98 2.18 13.40 4.38
C SER A 98 1.05 14.21 3.73
N ARG A 99 1.33 14.95 2.66
CA ARG A 99 0.30 15.68 1.89
C ARG A 99 -0.72 14.72 1.27
N ILE A 100 -0.27 13.59 0.71
CA ILE A 100 -1.17 12.55 0.22
C ILE A 100 -2.03 12.01 1.36
N VAL A 101 -1.45 11.64 2.50
CA VAL A 101 -2.22 11.13 3.65
C VAL A 101 -3.23 12.18 4.17
N LYS A 102 -2.86 13.46 4.26
CA LYS A 102 -3.79 14.55 4.60
C LYS A 102 -4.96 14.61 3.60
N TYR A 103 -4.68 14.47 2.31
CA TYR A 103 -5.71 14.43 1.26
C TYR A 103 -6.65 13.25 1.41
N LEU A 104 -6.10 12.04 1.69
CA LEU A 104 -6.92 10.86 1.95
C LEU A 104 -7.83 11.09 3.16
N GLN A 105 -7.30 11.63 4.26
CA GLN A 105 -8.08 11.92 5.48
C GLN A 105 -9.17 12.97 5.24
N ALA A 106 -8.86 14.06 4.54
CA ALA A 106 -9.82 15.13 4.24
C ALA A 106 -10.99 14.65 3.37
N ASN A 107 -10.78 13.62 2.57
CA ASN A 107 -11.80 12.98 1.73
C ASN A 107 -12.46 11.75 2.39
N ASN A 108 -12.18 11.49 3.68
CA ASN A 108 -12.67 10.31 4.41
C ASN A 108 -12.30 8.98 3.74
N TYR A 109 -11.17 8.91 3.05
CA TYR A 109 -10.64 7.67 2.50
C TYR A 109 -9.92 6.86 3.58
N GLN A 110 -9.95 5.54 3.43
CA GLN A 110 -9.22 4.64 4.31
C GLN A 110 -7.71 4.86 4.15
N VAL A 111 -7.04 5.10 5.27
CA VAL A 111 -5.58 5.13 5.37
C VAL A 111 -5.16 3.93 6.20
N PHE A 112 -4.27 3.11 5.67
CA PHE A 112 -3.67 2.01 6.41
C PHE A 112 -2.38 2.48 7.06
N THR A 113 -2.30 2.26 8.38
CA THR A 113 -1.28 2.85 9.25
C THR A 113 -0.36 1.81 9.88
N ARG A 114 -0.71 0.52 9.74
CA ARG A 114 0.03 -0.58 10.33
C ARG A 114 1.20 -1.00 9.43
N PRO A 115 2.27 -1.56 10.01
CA PRO A 115 3.44 -2.03 9.24
C PRO A 115 3.03 -3.01 8.15
N LYS A 116 3.61 -2.85 6.96
CA LYS A 116 3.31 -3.64 5.76
C LYS A 116 1.83 -3.63 5.35
N GLU A 117 1.05 -2.63 5.75
CA GLU A 117 -0.23 -2.34 5.11
C GLU A 117 -0.05 -1.19 4.13
N TYR A 118 0.04 -1.53 2.84
CA TYR A 118 0.34 -0.55 1.81
C TYR A 118 -0.91 0.24 1.40
N ASN A 119 -0.68 1.50 1.07
CA ASN A 119 -1.67 2.38 0.43
C ASN A 119 -1.22 2.60 -1.02
N ILE A 120 -2.04 2.19 -1.99
CA ILE A 120 -1.78 2.42 -3.41
C ILE A 120 -2.52 3.69 -3.83
N VAL A 121 -1.77 4.65 -4.36
CA VAL A 121 -2.31 5.94 -4.80
C VAL A 121 -1.80 6.26 -6.19
N TYR A 122 -2.71 6.64 -7.08
CA TYR A 122 -2.38 7.26 -8.35
C TYR A 122 -2.69 8.75 -8.26
N ILE A 123 -1.75 9.58 -8.71
CA ILE A 123 -1.93 11.03 -8.80
C ILE A 123 -1.83 11.39 -10.27
N GLU A 124 -2.93 11.92 -10.80
CA GLU A 124 -3.03 12.36 -12.19
C GLU A 124 -2.36 13.73 -12.38
N GLY A 125 -1.66 13.92 -13.50
CA GLY A 125 -1.11 15.21 -13.90
C GLY A 125 0.07 15.69 -13.05
N ILE A 126 0.93 14.78 -12.57
CA ILE A 126 2.07 15.11 -11.70
C ILE A 126 3.39 14.50 -12.18
N ASN A 127 4.46 15.30 -12.15
CA ASN A 127 5.82 14.90 -12.49
C ASN A 127 6.48 14.09 -11.35
N GLU A 128 7.66 13.54 -11.65
CA GLU A 128 8.48 12.80 -10.69
C GLU A 128 8.93 13.64 -9.48
N ASP A 129 9.14 14.94 -9.69
CA ASP A 129 9.52 15.91 -8.68
C ASP A 129 8.31 16.50 -7.91
N TRP A 130 7.11 15.95 -8.13
CA TRP A 130 5.85 16.36 -7.51
C TRP A 130 5.32 17.73 -7.96
N SER A 131 5.87 18.30 -9.03
CA SER A 131 5.29 19.45 -9.73
C SER A 131 4.13 19.02 -10.65
N LEU A 132 3.18 19.93 -10.89
CA LEU A 132 2.11 19.69 -11.87
C LEU A 132 2.68 19.67 -13.29
N ASN A 133 2.04 18.88 -14.16
CA ASN A 133 2.24 18.98 -15.61
C ASN A 133 0.92 19.35 -16.31
N ASP A 134 0.97 19.48 -17.64
CA ASP A 134 -0.15 19.95 -18.47
C ASP A 134 -1.31 18.96 -18.58
N ASP A 135 -1.21 17.81 -17.91
CA ASP A 135 -2.15 16.69 -18.01
C ASP A 135 -2.51 16.31 -19.46
N THR A 136 -1.49 16.25 -20.33
CA THR A 136 -1.72 16.08 -21.77
C THR A 136 -2.29 14.69 -22.06
N PRO A 137 -3.39 14.57 -22.82
CA PRO A 137 -3.98 13.28 -23.16
C PRO A 137 -3.00 12.33 -23.88
N ASN A 138 -3.23 11.04 -23.70
CA ASN A 138 -2.44 9.96 -24.31
C ASN A 138 -0.97 9.94 -23.89
N GLN A 139 -0.66 10.32 -22.66
CA GLN A 139 0.69 10.28 -22.10
C GLN A 139 0.76 9.49 -20.79
N PHE A 140 1.97 9.07 -20.44
CA PHE A 140 2.31 8.58 -19.11
C PHE A 140 2.85 9.75 -18.27
N ASN A 141 1.94 10.58 -17.80
CA ASN A 141 2.15 11.84 -17.09
C ASN A 141 1.62 11.82 -15.66
N ASP A 142 1.31 10.62 -15.14
CA ASP A 142 0.82 10.39 -13.79
C ASP A 142 1.88 9.67 -12.95
N ARG A 143 1.65 9.60 -11.64
CA ARG A 143 2.46 8.75 -10.73
C ARG A 143 1.62 7.67 -10.07
N ARG A 144 2.04 6.43 -10.21
CA ARG A 144 1.63 5.30 -9.34
C ARG A 144 2.53 5.29 -8.12
N ILE A 145 1.97 5.29 -6.92
CA ILE A 145 2.70 5.44 -5.66
C ILE A 145 2.27 4.34 -4.70
N VAL A 146 3.24 3.76 -4.00
CA VAL A 146 3.00 2.90 -2.84
C VAL A 146 3.51 3.60 -1.59
N LEU A 147 2.64 3.79 -0.62
CA LEU A 147 2.93 4.40 0.68
C LEU A 147 2.84 3.36 1.80
N GLU A 148 3.72 3.49 2.78
CA GLU A 148 3.69 2.77 4.05
C GLU A 148 3.78 3.78 5.21
N VAL A 149 3.11 3.51 6.32
CA VAL A 149 3.26 4.30 7.55
C VAL A 149 4.17 3.54 8.50
N VAL A 150 5.33 4.13 8.82
CA VAL A 150 6.32 3.54 9.72
C VAL A 150 6.45 4.42 10.96
N ASP A 151 6.10 3.87 12.13
CA ASP A 151 6.09 4.59 13.42
C ASP A 151 5.30 5.92 13.38
N GLY A 152 4.17 5.88 12.69
CA GLY A 152 3.27 7.03 12.46
C GLY A 152 3.72 7.96 11.33
N VAL A 153 4.89 7.75 10.72
CA VAL A 153 5.40 8.60 9.63
C VAL A 153 5.06 7.98 8.27
N PRO A 154 4.26 8.65 7.41
CA PRO A 154 4.05 8.20 6.04
C PRO A 154 5.34 8.30 5.22
N LYS A 155 5.67 7.24 4.49
CA LYS A 155 6.83 7.15 3.59
C LYS A 155 6.39 6.59 2.24
N ILE A 156 6.92 7.17 1.16
CA ILE A 156 6.84 6.55 -0.17
C ILE A 156 7.82 5.39 -0.19
N VAL A 157 7.31 4.18 -0.38
CA VAL A 157 8.13 2.98 -0.56
C VAL A 157 8.77 3.02 -1.93
N ASN A 158 7.96 3.29 -2.95
CA ASN A 158 8.41 3.58 -4.31
C ASN A 158 7.29 4.25 -5.12
N HIS A 159 7.62 4.82 -6.27
CA HIS A 159 6.68 5.43 -7.20
C HIS A 159 7.17 5.29 -8.64
N TRP A 160 6.25 5.17 -9.59
CA TRP A 160 6.56 4.94 -11.01
C TRP A 160 5.75 5.86 -11.91
N GLN A 161 6.34 6.20 -13.05
CA GLN A 161 5.62 6.84 -14.15
C GLN A 161 4.45 5.96 -14.61
N ALA A 162 3.27 6.54 -14.68
CA ALA A 162 2.02 5.83 -14.92
C ALA A 162 1.05 6.66 -15.74
N THR A 163 -0.13 6.08 -15.99
CA THR A 163 -1.32 6.77 -16.48
C THR A 163 -2.55 6.15 -15.84
N THR A 164 -3.55 6.97 -15.54
CA THR A 164 -4.90 6.58 -15.11
C THR A 164 -5.92 6.74 -16.24
N GLU A 165 -5.40 7.10 -17.42
CA GLU A 165 -6.14 7.58 -18.57
C GLU A 165 -6.16 6.54 -19.70
N PRO A 166 -7.20 6.55 -20.56
CA PRO A 166 -7.18 5.76 -21.78
C PRO A 166 -6.19 6.33 -22.80
N GLY A 167 -5.60 5.46 -23.62
CA GLY A 167 -4.87 5.89 -24.80
C GLY A 167 -5.81 6.45 -25.88
N SER A 168 -5.30 7.35 -26.72
CA SER A 168 -6.07 7.97 -27.83
C SER A 168 -6.77 6.92 -28.70
N TYR A 169 -6.14 5.76 -28.91
CA TYR A 169 -6.75 4.66 -29.66
C TYR A 169 -8.12 4.30 -29.10
N TYR A 170 -8.25 4.14 -27.78
CA TYR A 170 -9.51 3.76 -27.13
C TYR A 170 -10.48 4.92 -26.94
N THR A 171 -10.00 6.16 -26.85
CA THR A 171 -10.89 7.34 -26.94
C THR A 171 -11.60 7.39 -28.29
N TYR A 172 -10.86 7.17 -29.39
CA TYR A 172 -11.44 7.23 -30.72
C TYR A 172 -12.17 5.94 -31.13
N ASN A 173 -11.74 4.79 -30.59
CA ASN A 173 -12.31 3.45 -30.83
C ASN A 173 -12.73 2.80 -29.49
N PRO A 174 -13.79 3.29 -28.84
CA PRO A 174 -14.12 2.85 -27.49
C PRO A 174 -14.67 1.43 -27.51
N MET A 175 -14.32 0.66 -26.46
CA MET A 175 -14.83 -0.69 -26.24
C MET A 175 -16.31 -0.71 -25.84
N ASN A 176 -16.86 0.44 -25.46
CA ASN A 176 -18.25 0.64 -25.09
C ASN A 176 -18.81 1.80 -25.91
N SER A 177 -20.03 1.64 -26.46
CA SER A 177 -20.68 2.68 -27.27
C SER A 177 -20.96 3.98 -26.51
N ALA A 178 -20.94 3.96 -25.18
CA ALA A 178 -21.06 5.14 -24.34
C ALA A 178 -19.77 5.99 -24.26
N GLY A 179 -18.62 5.49 -24.74
CA GLY A 179 -17.35 6.22 -24.70
C GLY A 179 -16.22 5.47 -23.97
N ALA A 180 -15.01 6.04 -24.03
CA ALA A 180 -13.86 5.49 -23.31
C ALA A 180 -14.06 5.58 -21.80
N ALA A 181 -13.52 4.62 -21.06
CA ALA A 181 -13.57 4.64 -19.60
C ALA A 181 -12.44 5.52 -19.04
N ARG A 182 -12.81 6.48 -18.20
CA ARG A 182 -11.90 7.25 -17.34
C ARG A 182 -12.29 6.99 -15.91
N ILE A 183 -11.43 6.41 -15.08
CA ILE A 183 -11.81 6.09 -13.71
C ILE A 183 -12.23 7.38 -12.98
N LYS A 184 -13.38 7.35 -12.29
CA LYS A 184 -13.80 8.50 -11.49
C LYS A 184 -12.87 8.61 -10.30
N PHE A 185 -12.34 9.81 -10.03
CA PHE A 185 -11.54 10.06 -8.84
C PHE A 185 -12.24 9.60 -7.56
N GLY A 186 -11.48 8.93 -6.69
CA GLY A 186 -12.02 8.22 -5.54
C GLY A 186 -11.10 7.11 -5.03
N GLN A 187 -11.54 6.45 -3.96
CA GLN A 187 -10.91 5.24 -3.44
C GLN A 187 -11.83 4.03 -3.68
N TYR A 188 -11.25 2.94 -4.18
CA TYR A 188 -11.98 1.71 -4.44
C TYR A 188 -11.24 0.51 -3.83
N LYS A 189 -11.99 -0.39 -3.19
CA LYS A 189 -11.53 -1.74 -2.82
C LYS A 189 -11.92 -2.70 -3.93
N ALA A 190 -11.09 -2.82 -4.96
CA ALA A 190 -11.54 -3.44 -6.21
C ALA A 190 -10.52 -4.31 -6.94
N TRP A 191 -9.31 -4.51 -6.41
CA TRP A 191 -8.29 -5.29 -7.12
C TRP A 191 -7.67 -6.40 -6.28
N ALA A 192 -7.43 -7.56 -6.88
CA ALA A 192 -6.70 -8.67 -6.27
C ALA A 192 -5.51 -9.06 -7.15
N VAL A 193 -4.54 -9.79 -6.61
CA VAL A 193 -3.43 -10.32 -7.41
C VAL A 193 -3.98 -11.33 -8.41
N GLY A 194 -3.60 -11.18 -9.68
CA GLY A 194 -4.02 -12.08 -10.75
C GLY A 194 -3.11 -11.95 -11.97
N MET A 195 -3.58 -12.43 -13.12
CA MET A 195 -2.83 -12.38 -14.38
C MET A 195 -3.51 -11.48 -15.40
N HIS A 196 -2.75 -10.59 -16.03
CA HIS A 196 -3.18 -9.75 -17.14
C HIS A 196 -2.49 -10.18 -18.45
N GLY A 197 -3.17 -9.97 -19.57
CA GLY A 197 -2.63 -10.17 -20.92
C GLY A 197 -2.70 -11.61 -21.44
N ASN A 198 -2.73 -11.74 -22.76
CA ASN A 198 -2.70 -13.03 -23.46
C ASN A 198 -1.31 -13.31 -24.05
N ALA A 199 -0.86 -12.45 -24.98
CA ALA A 199 0.42 -12.62 -25.68
C ALA A 199 1.64 -12.43 -24.75
N GLU A 200 1.55 -11.49 -23.82
CA GLU A 200 2.57 -11.25 -22.81
C GLU A 200 1.93 -11.32 -21.42
N ARG A 201 1.51 -12.52 -21.05
CA ARG A 201 0.82 -12.78 -19.78
C ARG A 201 1.74 -12.47 -18.59
N HIS A 202 1.27 -11.66 -17.65
CA HIS A 202 2.04 -11.23 -16.48
C HIS A 202 1.17 -11.01 -15.24
N GLU A 203 1.80 -11.02 -14.07
CA GLU A 203 1.13 -10.74 -12.81
C GLU A 203 0.71 -9.27 -12.76
N ALA A 204 -0.48 -9.00 -12.24
CA ALA A 204 -1.09 -7.68 -12.15
C ALA A 204 -2.07 -7.62 -10.97
N LEU A 205 -2.54 -6.42 -10.65
CA LEU A 205 -3.75 -6.25 -9.83
C LEU A 205 -4.97 -6.26 -10.74
N VAL A 206 -5.75 -7.33 -10.73
CA VAL A 206 -6.93 -7.49 -11.61
C VAL A 206 -8.20 -7.01 -10.94
N GLN A 207 -9.11 -6.42 -11.70
CA GLN A 207 -10.38 -5.93 -11.17
C GLN A 207 -11.26 -7.09 -10.71
N VAL A 208 -11.68 -7.07 -9.45
CA VAL A 208 -12.56 -8.09 -8.83
C VAL A 208 -13.82 -7.48 -8.19
N ALA A 209 -13.91 -6.16 -8.06
CA ALA A 209 -15.11 -5.49 -7.59
C ALA A 209 -15.49 -4.27 -8.47
N PRO A 210 -16.75 -3.81 -8.44
CA PRO A 210 -17.18 -2.67 -9.22
C PRO A 210 -16.40 -1.39 -8.89
N ILE A 211 -16.07 -0.62 -9.93
CA ILE A 211 -15.57 0.75 -9.83
C ILE A 211 -16.51 1.68 -10.61
N THR A 212 -16.38 2.98 -10.40
CA THR A 212 -17.11 3.98 -11.21
C THR A 212 -16.17 4.61 -12.22
N VAL A 213 -16.63 4.74 -13.46
CA VAL A 213 -15.94 5.43 -14.55
C VAL A 213 -16.80 6.55 -15.12
N CYS A 214 -16.16 7.60 -15.61
CA CYS A 214 -16.73 8.57 -16.52
C CYS A 214 -16.62 8.02 -17.95
N ARG A 215 -17.71 8.07 -18.72
CA ARG A 215 -17.76 7.61 -20.12
C ARG A 215 -17.58 8.80 -21.06
N ASP A 216 -16.37 8.92 -21.61
CA ASP A 216 -15.96 9.98 -22.54
C ASP A 216 -16.62 9.78 -23.90
N PHE A 217 -17.89 10.20 -23.99
CA PHE A 217 -18.72 10.03 -25.18
C PHE A 217 -18.34 11.03 -26.27
N ASN A 218 -18.02 12.27 -25.87
CA ASN A 218 -17.73 13.38 -26.78
C ASN A 218 -16.25 13.41 -27.22
N LYS A 219 -15.40 12.53 -26.67
CA LYS A 219 -13.98 12.37 -27.02
C LYS A 219 -13.15 13.62 -26.72
N ASP A 220 -13.52 14.34 -25.66
CA ASP A 220 -12.85 15.58 -25.28
C ASP A 220 -11.73 15.37 -24.24
N PHE A 221 -11.51 14.12 -23.85
CA PHE A 221 -10.51 13.69 -22.89
C PHE A 221 -10.72 14.24 -21.48
N LYS A 222 -11.97 14.48 -21.06
CA LYS A 222 -12.28 14.99 -19.73
C LYS A 222 -13.31 14.12 -19.02
N ARG A 223 -13.33 14.20 -17.69
CA ARG A 223 -14.35 13.56 -16.84
C ARG A 223 -15.58 14.44 -16.62
N THR A 224 -15.46 15.74 -16.88
CA THR A 224 -16.48 16.74 -16.51
C THR A 224 -17.68 16.67 -17.43
N GLY A 225 -18.87 16.42 -16.87
CA GLY A 225 -20.12 16.33 -17.63
C GLY A 225 -20.38 14.95 -18.24
N ASP A 226 -19.43 14.03 -18.13
CA ASP A 226 -19.59 12.65 -18.58
C ASP A 226 -20.59 11.86 -17.74
N LYS A 227 -21.22 10.87 -18.37
CA LYS A 227 -22.08 9.92 -17.67
C LYS A 227 -21.24 8.99 -16.81
N LEU A 228 -21.73 8.75 -15.59
CA LEU A 228 -21.15 7.76 -14.70
C LEU A 228 -21.66 6.36 -15.04
N ASP A 229 -20.76 5.39 -14.96
CA ASP A 229 -21.05 3.97 -15.13
C ASP A 229 -20.30 3.18 -14.06
N THR A 230 -21.01 2.31 -13.34
CA THR A 230 -20.47 1.54 -12.22
C THR A 230 -20.59 0.05 -12.49
N GLY A 231 -19.46 -0.66 -12.49
CA GLY A 231 -19.45 -2.08 -12.85
C GLY A 231 -18.05 -2.68 -12.94
N LEU A 232 -18.01 -3.91 -13.49
CA LEU A 232 -16.79 -4.61 -13.84
C LEU A 232 -16.45 -4.31 -15.30
N PHE A 233 -15.28 -3.70 -15.52
CA PHE A 233 -14.82 -3.22 -16.82
C PHE A 233 -13.47 -3.83 -17.22
N TYR A 234 -12.93 -4.74 -16.41
CA TYR A 234 -11.57 -5.29 -16.54
C TYR A 234 -10.48 -4.21 -16.49
N VAL A 235 -10.73 -3.16 -15.71
CA VAL A 235 -9.78 -2.07 -15.42
C VAL A 235 -8.73 -2.59 -14.46
N ASN A 236 -7.68 -3.20 -15.00
CA ASN A 236 -6.59 -3.79 -14.24
C ASN A 236 -5.48 -2.76 -13.96
N GLN A 237 -4.61 -3.06 -13.00
CA GLN A 237 -3.35 -2.34 -12.79
C GLN A 237 -2.18 -3.18 -13.29
N HIS A 238 -1.66 -2.83 -14.47
CA HIS A 238 -0.68 -3.62 -15.21
C HIS A 238 0.43 -2.76 -15.81
N TRP A 239 1.36 -3.34 -16.58
CA TRP A 239 2.40 -2.56 -17.25
C TRP A 239 1.98 -1.94 -18.58
N GLY A 240 2.66 -0.87 -18.99
CA GLY A 240 2.45 -0.15 -20.25
C GLY A 240 3.30 -0.65 -21.40
N TYR A 241 3.84 -1.86 -21.30
CA TYR A 241 4.63 -2.51 -22.37
C TYR A 241 5.85 -1.70 -22.83
N ASP A 242 6.43 -0.89 -21.93
CA ASP A 242 7.54 0.01 -22.23
C ASP A 242 7.24 0.99 -23.38
N ALA A 243 5.96 1.32 -23.57
CA ALA A 243 5.52 2.34 -24.52
C ALA A 243 6.22 3.69 -24.25
N PRO A 244 6.40 4.53 -25.29
CA PRO A 244 7.00 5.84 -25.12
C PRO A 244 6.16 6.70 -24.16
N THR A 245 6.80 7.66 -23.49
CA THR A 245 6.13 8.52 -22.50
C THR A 245 4.95 9.29 -23.09
N ASN A 246 5.04 9.71 -24.35
CA ASN A 246 4.07 10.57 -25.03
C ASN A 246 3.04 9.81 -25.88
N ASP A 247 2.98 8.48 -25.79
CA ASP A 247 1.97 7.69 -26.50
C ASP A 247 1.67 6.38 -25.75
N ILE A 248 0.50 6.33 -25.11
CA ILE A 248 -0.03 5.14 -24.40
C ILE A 248 -0.31 3.98 -25.36
N LYS A 249 -0.45 4.27 -26.66
CA LYS A 249 -0.86 3.30 -27.70
C LYS A 249 -2.19 2.63 -27.30
N ASN A 250 -2.21 1.31 -27.30
CA ASN A 250 -3.32 0.46 -26.90
C ASN A 250 -3.09 -0.17 -25.50
N ALA A 251 -2.23 0.41 -24.67
CA ALA A 251 -1.95 -0.15 -23.35
C ALA A 251 -3.10 0.08 -22.35
N SER A 252 -3.97 1.08 -22.54
CA SER A 252 -5.05 1.39 -21.59
C SER A 252 -6.34 1.75 -22.30
N ALA A 253 -7.40 0.97 -22.05
CA ALA A 253 -8.79 1.33 -22.37
C ALA A 253 -9.51 2.00 -21.17
N GLY A 254 -8.74 2.47 -20.18
CA GLY A 254 -9.21 2.90 -18.85
C GLY A 254 -8.55 2.15 -17.69
N CYS A 255 -7.51 1.35 -17.95
CA CYS A 255 -6.70 0.66 -16.95
C CYS A 255 -5.79 1.63 -16.18
N LEU A 256 -5.28 1.20 -15.02
CA LEU A 256 -4.28 1.94 -14.26
C LEU A 256 -2.88 1.43 -14.59
N VAL A 257 -2.17 2.10 -15.50
CA VAL A 257 -1.01 1.49 -16.17
C VAL A 257 0.30 2.11 -15.71
N GLY A 258 1.21 1.31 -15.15
CA GLY A 258 2.59 1.73 -14.90
C GLY A 258 3.44 1.52 -16.16
N ARG A 259 4.13 2.53 -16.67
CA ARG A 259 4.69 2.50 -18.04
C ARG A 259 5.65 1.34 -18.29
N ARG A 260 6.62 1.15 -17.39
CA ARG A 260 7.73 0.21 -17.57
C ARG A 260 7.41 -1.18 -17.03
N ARG A 261 7.88 -2.21 -17.73
CA ARG A 261 7.78 -3.61 -17.27
C ARG A 261 8.52 -3.83 -15.95
N GLU A 262 9.75 -3.32 -15.87
CA GLU A 262 10.60 -3.39 -14.68
C GLU A 262 9.90 -2.77 -13.46
N GLY A 263 9.48 -1.51 -13.57
CA GLY A 263 8.76 -0.83 -12.50
C GLY A 263 7.44 -1.49 -12.10
N HIS A 264 6.81 -2.26 -13.00
CA HIS A 264 5.65 -3.06 -12.63
C HIS A 264 6.03 -4.33 -11.85
N ARG A 265 7.13 -5.00 -12.18
CA ARG A 265 7.63 -6.13 -11.39
C ARG A 265 8.01 -5.68 -9.97
N GLU A 266 8.64 -4.52 -9.84
CA GLU A 266 8.92 -3.90 -8.54
C GLU A 266 7.63 -3.60 -7.76
N PHE A 267 6.64 -2.99 -8.43
CA PHE A 267 5.33 -2.73 -7.82
C PHE A 267 4.69 -4.02 -7.29
N MET A 268 4.62 -5.08 -8.10
CA MET A 268 4.07 -6.36 -7.69
C MET A 268 4.86 -6.99 -6.54
N ALA A 269 6.21 -6.93 -6.59
CA ALA A 269 7.07 -7.43 -5.54
C ALA A 269 6.89 -6.69 -4.20
N ILE A 270 6.58 -5.39 -4.23
CA ILE A 270 6.27 -4.60 -3.03
C ILE A 270 4.89 -4.95 -2.48
N ILE A 271 3.83 -4.85 -3.29
CA ILE A 271 2.46 -5.03 -2.77
C ILE A 271 2.19 -6.47 -2.29
N LYS A 272 2.91 -7.47 -2.81
CA LYS A 272 2.82 -8.86 -2.33
C LYS A 272 3.51 -9.09 -0.99
N GLN A 273 4.23 -8.09 -0.46
CA GLN A 273 4.67 -8.08 0.93
C GLN A 273 3.58 -7.55 1.88
N ASP A 274 2.44 -7.09 1.36
CA ASP A 274 1.35 -6.59 2.20
C ASP A 274 0.93 -7.67 3.19
N ARG A 275 0.92 -7.37 4.49
CA ARG A 275 0.61 -8.36 5.53
C ARG A 275 -0.77 -8.98 5.34
N ARG A 276 -1.74 -8.24 4.81
CA ARG A 276 -3.10 -8.72 4.57
C ARG A 276 -3.14 -9.72 3.42
N TYR A 277 -2.37 -9.46 2.37
CA TYR A 277 -2.17 -10.39 1.26
C TYR A 277 -1.38 -11.63 1.69
N ARG A 278 -0.34 -11.47 2.52
CA ARG A 278 0.44 -12.59 3.07
C ARG A 278 -0.38 -13.49 3.99
N ALA A 279 -1.38 -12.93 4.67
CA ALA A 279 -2.32 -13.68 5.50
C ALA A 279 -3.45 -14.33 4.68
N ASN A 280 -3.85 -13.71 3.57
CA ASN A 280 -4.89 -14.19 2.67
C ASN A 280 -4.59 -13.71 1.23
N ASP A 281 -4.24 -14.63 0.33
CA ASP A 281 -3.88 -14.31 -1.05
C ASP A 281 -5.08 -13.86 -1.91
N ASP A 282 -6.31 -14.03 -1.42
CA ASP A 282 -7.54 -13.44 -2.00
C ASP A 282 -7.77 -11.97 -1.56
N TYR A 283 -6.79 -11.33 -0.91
CA TYR A 283 -6.93 -9.96 -0.43
C TYR A 283 -7.25 -8.97 -1.56
N VAL A 284 -8.33 -8.20 -1.36
CA VAL A 284 -8.73 -7.12 -2.27
C VAL A 284 -8.12 -5.80 -1.80
N PHE A 285 -7.15 -5.33 -2.58
CA PHE A 285 -6.46 -4.07 -2.39
C PHE A 285 -7.35 -2.86 -2.62
N TYR A 286 -7.08 -1.83 -1.83
CA TYR A 286 -7.60 -0.50 -2.03
C TYR A 286 -6.66 0.26 -2.95
N THR A 287 -7.22 1.05 -3.87
CA THR A 287 -6.46 2.02 -4.65
C THR A 287 -7.22 3.32 -4.73
N THR A 288 -6.49 4.41 -4.54
CA THR A 288 -7.03 5.77 -4.63
C THR A 288 -6.52 6.42 -5.90
N VAL A 289 -7.39 7.06 -6.67
CA VAL A 289 -7.02 7.88 -7.82
C VAL A 289 -7.47 9.31 -7.53
N ILE A 290 -6.51 10.24 -7.55
CA ILE A 290 -6.75 11.65 -7.19
C ILE A 290 -6.20 12.61 -8.25
N PRO A 291 -6.83 13.78 -8.41
CA PRO A 291 -6.29 14.84 -9.26
C PRO A 291 -5.09 15.53 -8.58
N GLY A 292 -3.97 15.67 -9.30
CA GLY A 292 -2.75 16.30 -8.77
C GLY A 292 -2.93 17.78 -8.48
N ASP A 293 -3.69 18.50 -9.30
CA ASP A 293 -3.97 19.92 -9.13
C ASP A 293 -4.76 20.20 -7.84
N ASP A 294 -5.76 19.37 -7.53
CA ASP A 294 -6.53 19.47 -6.29
C ASP A 294 -5.69 19.11 -5.05
N LEU A 295 -4.79 18.11 -5.16
CA LEU A 295 -3.83 17.80 -4.09
C LEU A 295 -2.91 19.00 -3.81
N VAL A 296 -2.32 19.59 -4.85
CA VAL A 296 -1.37 20.71 -4.73
C VAL A 296 -2.08 21.96 -4.19
N LYS A 297 -3.30 22.23 -4.64
CA LYS A 297 -4.12 23.34 -4.18
C LYS A 297 -4.54 23.19 -2.72
N THR A 298 -5.04 22.02 -2.34
CA THR A 298 -5.59 21.79 -0.99
C THR A 298 -4.50 21.62 0.05
N PHE A 299 -3.39 20.96 -0.30
CA PHE A 299 -2.24 20.76 0.58
C PHE A 299 -0.97 21.21 -0.15
N PRO A 300 -0.56 22.48 -0.05
CA PRO A 300 0.70 22.95 -0.62
C PRO A 300 1.93 22.36 0.11
N ALA A 301 3.10 22.48 -0.52
CA ALA A 301 4.40 22.08 0.03
C ALA A 301 4.86 22.99 1.18
#